data_AF-A0A0S7EMG5-F1
#
_entry.id   AF-A0A0S7EMG5-F1
#
_cell.length_a   1.000
_cell.length_b   1.000
_cell.length_c   1.000
_cell.angle_alpha   90.00
_cell.angle_beta   90.00
_cell.angle_gamma   90.00
#
_symmetry.space_group_name_H-M   'P 1'
#
loop_
_entity.id
_entity.type
_entity.pdbx_description
1 polymer ?
#
loop_
_entity_poly.entity_id
_entity_poly.type
_entity_poly.pdbx_seq_one_letter_code
_entity_poly.pdbx_strand_id
1 'polypeptide(L)'
;SHISEDSAVPVTADGQRQILSNGTLVLRSVKAEDSGYYTCTATNTLGFDTIIVNLVVQVPPDQPRLTVSTTSTSSITLAWIPGDNGGSSIRGFVLQYSVDNTEEWRDVFISSSERSFRLDNLRCGTWYKVKLAAKNSVGSGRISEIIEAKTHGREPVFNKDQPLLTHINSTHRGLNLQGWTSAAAPSLT
;
A
#
# COMPACT_ATOMS: atom_id res chain seq x y z
N SER A 1 4.23 -26.96 -26.44
CA SER A 1 5.56 -26.38 -26.23
C SER A 1 6.43 -27.40 -25.53
N HIS A 2 7.27 -28.12 -26.27
CA HIS A 2 8.24 -29.05 -25.68
C HIS A 2 9.30 -28.24 -24.95
N ILE A 3 9.34 -28.37 -23.63
CA ILE A 3 10.51 -28.00 -22.84
C ILE A 3 11.55 -29.09 -23.14
N SER A 4 12.65 -28.73 -23.79
CA SER A 4 13.77 -29.63 -24.06
C SER A 4 14.31 -30.20 -22.74
N GLU A 5 14.38 -31.54 -22.65
CA GLU A 5 14.90 -32.29 -21.49
C GLU A 5 16.31 -31.85 -21.05
N ASP A 6 17.06 -31.19 -21.93
CA ASP A 6 18.43 -30.68 -21.71
C ASP A 6 18.54 -29.45 -20.79
N SER A 7 17.45 -29.07 -20.11
CA SER A 7 17.40 -27.91 -19.20
C SER A 7 16.97 -28.24 -17.77
N ALA A 8 16.67 -29.51 -17.47
CA ALA A 8 16.32 -29.94 -16.13
C ALA A 8 17.57 -30.04 -15.25
N VAL A 9 17.71 -29.13 -14.28
CA VAL A 9 18.76 -29.21 -13.26
C VAL A 9 18.34 -30.26 -12.22
N PRO A 10 19.12 -31.34 -12.01
CA PRO A 10 18.78 -32.34 -11.01
C PRO A 10 18.69 -31.71 -9.62
N VAL A 11 17.62 -32.03 -8.88
CA VAL A 11 17.49 -31.60 -7.49
C VAL A 11 18.49 -32.39 -6.66
N THR A 12 19.58 -31.75 -6.25
CA THR A 12 20.56 -32.33 -5.33
C THR A 12 20.14 -32.09 -3.87
N ALA A 13 20.40 -33.09 -3.03
CA ALA A 13 20.20 -32.93 -1.59
C ALA A 13 21.23 -31.95 -1.03
N ASP A 14 20.77 -31.00 -0.22
CA ASP A 14 21.58 -29.99 0.45
C ASP A 14 20.98 -29.66 1.84
N GLY A 15 21.43 -28.57 2.47
CA GLY A 15 20.89 -28.15 3.78
C GLY A 15 19.40 -27.76 3.77
N GLN A 16 18.84 -27.42 2.61
CA GLN A 16 17.44 -27.03 2.42
C GLN A 16 16.60 -28.17 1.79
N ARG A 17 17.21 -29.02 0.97
CA ARG A 17 16.54 -30.05 0.18
C ARG A 17 16.93 -31.44 0.67
N GLN A 18 15.96 -32.21 1.14
CA GLN A 18 16.18 -33.56 1.64
C GLN A 18 15.35 -34.57 0.82
N ILE A 19 16.01 -35.57 0.24
CA ILE A 19 15.33 -36.70 -0.42
C ILE A 19 15.29 -37.87 0.57
N LEU A 20 14.10 -38.28 0.97
CA LEU A 20 13.89 -39.40 1.88
C LEU A 20 14.00 -40.74 1.13
N SER A 21 14.27 -41.82 1.88
CA SER A 21 14.43 -43.18 1.33
C SER A 21 13.19 -43.71 0.61
N ASN A 22 12.01 -43.16 0.88
CA ASN A 22 10.76 -43.48 0.19
C ASN A 22 10.53 -42.65 -1.09
N GLY A 23 11.53 -41.87 -1.54
CA GLY A 23 11.43 -41.01 -2.72
C GLY A 23 10.77 -39.66 -2.49
N THR A 24 10.43 -39.30 -1.24
CA THR A 24 9.84 -37.98 -0.93
C THR A 24 10.90 -36.89 -0.96
N LEU A 25 10.66 -35.82 -1.73
CA LEU A 25 11.41 -34.57 -1.65
C LEU A 25 10.83 -33.67 -0.56
N VAL A 26 11.66 -33.26 0.39
CA VAL A 26 11.33 -32.32 1.46
C VAL A 26 12.14 -31.04 1.25
N LEU A 27 11.44 -29.93 1.05
CA LEU A 27 12.04 -28.60 0.99
C LEU A 27 11.81 -27.88 2.33
N ARG A 28 12.89 -27.46 2.99
CA ARG A 28 12.86 -26.74 4.27
C ARG A 28 13.20 -25.27 4.04
N SER A 29 12.54 -24.40 4.81
CA SER A 29 12.75 -22.95 4.72
C SER A 29 12.59 -22.40 3.30
N VAL A 30 11.51 -22.84 2.63
CA VAL A 30 11.19 -22.49 1.24
C VAL A 30 11.10 -20.99 1.03
N LYS A 31 11.56 -20.55 -0.14
CA LYS A 31 11.50 -19.18 -0.61
C LYS A 31 10.67 -19.09 -1.88
N ALA A 32 10.28 -17.88 -2.28
CA ALA A 32 9.56 -17.66 -3.53
C ALA A 32 10.31 -18.25 -4.75
N GLU A 33 11.64 -18.20 -4.73
CA GLU A 33 12.54 -18.75 -5.77
C GLU A 33 12.49 -20.27 -5.91
N ASP A 34 11.97 -21.00 -4.91
CA ASP A 34 11.76 -22.44 -5.00
C ASP A 34 10.48 -22.80 -5.77
N SER A 35 9.65 -21.82 -6.14
CA SER A 35 8.47 -22.04 -6.98
C SER A 35 8.88 -22.40 -8.40
N GLY A 36 8.20 -23.36 -9.00
CA GLY A 36 8.47 -23.80 -10.36
C GLY A 36 7.97 -25.21 -10.65
N TYR A 37 8.35 -25.71 -11.82
CA TYR A 37 8.01 -27.06 -12.24
C TYR A 37 9.05 -28.04 -11.73
N TYR A 38 8.60 -29.03 -10.97
CA TYR A 38 9.39 -30.16 -10.50
C TYR A 38 9.00 -31.38 -11.30
N THR A 39 10.00 -32.05 -11.85
CA THR A 39 9.81 -33.27 -12.63
C THR A 39 10.24 -34.47 -11.79
N CYS A 40 9.36 -35.46 -11.67
CA CYS A 40 9.66 -36.74 -11.03
C CYS A 40 9.61 -37.83 -12.08
N THR A 41 10.73 -38.53 -12.27
CA THR A 41 10.87 -39.61 -13.24
C THR A 41 11.19 -40.91 -12.51
N ALA A 42 10.35 -41.93 -12.72
CA ALA A 42 10.57 -43.28 -12.21
C ALA A 42 11.06 -44.17 -13.35
N THR A 43 12.18 -44.88 -13.16
CA THR A 43 12.77 -45.75 -14.17
C THR A 43 12.89 -47.19 -13.65
N ASN A 44 12.70 -48.16 -14.54
CA ASN A 44 12.98 -49.57 -14.30
C ASN A 44 13.65 -50.20 -15.53
N THR A 45 13.90 -51.51 -15.52
CA THR A 45 14.58 -52.23 -16.62
C THR A 45 13.78 -52.26 -17.93
N LEU A 46 12.49 -51.94 -17.90
CA LEU A 46 11.58 -51.97 -19.05
C LEU A 46 11.23 -50.59 -19.60
N GLY A 47 11.54 -49.51 -18.87
CA GLY A 47 11.26 -48.15 -19.31
C GLY A 47 11.23 -47.13 -18.17
N PHE A 48 10.59 -45.99 -18.43
CA PHE A 48 10.42 -44.92 -17.46
C PHE A 48 9.06 -44.23 -17.64
N ASP A 49 8.61 -43.58 -16.58
CA ASP A 49 7.45 -42.70 -16.58
C ASP A 49 7.78 -41.40 -15.85
N THR A 50 7.14 -40.29 -16.23
CA THR A 50 7.46 -38.95 -15.77
C THR A 50 6.21 -38.15 -15.44
N ILE A 51 6.20 -37.53 -14.26
CA ILE A 51 5.19 -36.55 -13.85
C ILE A 51 5.83 -35.18 -13.66
N ILE A 52 5.04 -34.13 -13.93
CA ILE A 52 5.45 -32.74 -13.74
C ILE A 52 4.49 -32.11 -12.73
N VAL A 53 5.04 -31.50 -11.68
CA VAL A 53 4.29 -30.84 -10.60
C VAL A 53 4.68 -29.37 -10.57
N ASN A 54 3.69 -28.47 -10.60
CA ASN A 54 3.94 -27.05 -10.37
C ASN A 54 3.87 -26.75 -8.86
N LEU A 55 5.01 -26.45 -8.25
CA LEU A 55 5.09 -26.00 -6.87
C LEU A 55 4.98 -24.47 -6.85
N VAL A 56 4.02 -23.94 -6.08
CA VAL A 56 3.88 -22.50 -5.83
C VAL A 56 4.07 -22.24 -4.36
N VAL A 57 5.17 -21.57 -4.02
CA VAL A 57 5.44 -21.10 -2.65
C VAL A 57 4.65 -19.82 -2.42
N GLN A 58 3.82 -19.81 -1.38
CA GLN A 58 3.03 -18.63 -1.03
C GLN A 58 3.84 -17.71 -0.13
N VAL A 59 3.94 -16.44 -0.52
CA VAL A 59 4.59 -15.36 0.24
C VAL A 59 3.62 -14.19 0.39
N PRO A 60 3.85 -13.24 1.32
CA PRO A 60 3.05 -12.02 1.36
C PRO A 60 3.12 -11.24 0.04
N PRO A 61 2.11 -10.42 -0.31
CA PRO A 61 2.09 -9.70 -1.57
C PRO A 61 3.22 -8.68 -1.72
N ASP A 62 3.50 -8.31 -2.96
CA ASP A 62 4.39 -7.20 -3.29
C ASP A 62 3.74 -5.83 -3.07
N GLN A 63 4.60 -4.80 -3.00
CA GLN A 63 4.15 -3.43 -2.75
C GLN A 63 3.21 -2.92 -3.85
N PRO A 64 2.06 -2.31 -3.49
CA PRO A 64 1.20 -1.67 -4.47
C PRO A 64 1.79 -0.34 -4.96
N ARG A 65 1.40 0.08 -6.16
CA ARG A 65 1.70 1.41 -6.70
C ARG A 65 0.56 2.36 -6.34
N LEU A 66 0.79 3.20 -5.34
CA LEU A 66 -0.20 4.14 -4.79
C LEU A 66 -0.05 5.53 -5.44
N THR A 67 -1.17 6.16 -5.78
CA THR A 67 -1.22 7.53 -6.33
C THR A 67 -2.35 8.35 -5.70
N VAL A 68 -2.18 9.68 -5.70
CA VAL A 68 -3.24 10.62 -5.39
C VAL A 68 -4.03 10.90 -6.67
N SER A 69 -5.33 10.63 -6.65
CA SER A 69 -6.22 10.92 -7.77
C SER A 69 -6.74 12.36 -7.70
N THR A 70 -7.37 12.73 -6.59
CA THR A 70 -7.95 14.07 -6.39
C THR A 70 -7.86 14.48 -4.93
N THR A 71 -7.83 15.79 -4.69
CA THR A 71 -7.88 16.39 -3.36
C THR A 71 -9.02 17.40 -3.28
N SER A 72 -9.57 17.56 -2.08
CA SER A 72 -10.57 18.59 -1.78
C SER A 72 -10.19 19.32 -0.49
N THR A 73 -11.07 20.20 0.00
CA THR A 73 -10.85 20.89 1.28
C THR A 73 -10.94 19.95 2.50
N SER A 74 -11.50 18.75 2.35
CA SER A 74 -11.74 17.83 3.47
C SER A 74 -11.54 16.35 3.11
N SER A 75 -10.97 16.07 1.94
CA SER A 75 -10.77 14.70 1.49
C SER A 75 -9.56 14.54 0.56
N ILE A 76 -9.02 13.33 0.51
CA ILE A 76 -8.02 12.88 -0.46
C ILE A 76 -8.52 11.57 -1.06
N THR A 77 -8.63 11.51 -2.39
CA THR A 77 -8.97 10.29 -3.12
C THR A 77 -7.69 9.64 -3.61
N LEU A 78 -7.47 8.39 -3.23
CA LEU A 78 -6.32 7.57 -3.59
C LEU A 78 -6.73 6.53 -4.62
N ALA A 79 -5.79 6.16 -5.50
CA ALA A 79 -5.93 5.04 -6.42
C ALA A 79 -4.67 4.18 -6.37
N TRP A 80 -4.79 2.88 -6.67
CA TRP A 80 -3.63 2.00 -6.69
C TRP A 80 -3.74 0.86 -7.70
N ILE A 81 -2.57 0.37 -8.09
CA ILE A 81 -2.40 -0.89 -8.82
C ILE A 81 -1.71 -1.88 -7.86
N PRO A 82 -2.30 -3.06 -7.59
CA PRO A 82 -1.66 -4.08 -6.76
C PRO A 82 -0.36 -4.60 -7.38
N GLY A 83 0.60 -4.98 -6.54
CA GLY A 83 1.77 -5.75 -6.97
C GLY A 83 1.45 -7.23 -7.20
N ASP A 84 2.49 -8.05 -7.33
CA ASP A 84 2.36 -9.50 -7.35
C ASP A 84 1.65 -10.01 -6.06
N ASN A 85 0.86 -11.05 -6.18
CA ASN A 85 0.05 -11.56 -5.08
C ASN A 85 0.81 -12.55 -4.17
N GLY A 86 2.05 -12.89 -4.52
CA GLY A 86 2.88 -13.83 -3.77
C GLY A 86 2.35 -15.26 -3.82
N GLY A 87 1.70 -15.67 -4.92
CA GLY A 87 1.16 -17.02 -5.08
C GLY A 87 -0.15 -17.29 -4.32
N SER A 88 -0.75 -16.29 -3.67
CA SER A 88 -2.05 -16.39 -3.00
C SER A 88 -2.91 -15.16 -3.25
N SER A 89 -4.21 -15.33 -3.49
CA SER A 89 -5.12 -14.24 -3.80
C SER A 89 -5.14 -13.16 -2.70
N ILE A 90 -5.07 -11.89 -3.11
CA ILE A 90 -5.18 -10.73 -2.21
C ILE A 90 -6.56 -10.73 -1.55
N ARG A 91 -6.57 -10.60 -0.22
CA ARG A 91 -7.75 -10.58 0.66
C ARG A 91 -8.20 -9.17 1.04
N GLY A 92 -7.32 -8.19 0.90
CA GLY A 92 -7.62 -6.78 1.12
C GLY A 92 -6.38 -5.90 1.12
N PHE A 93 -6.57 -4.63 1.42
CA PHE A 93 -5.51 -3.65 1.57
C PHE A 93 -5.58 -2.97 2.94
N VAL A 94 -4.43 -2.59 3.47
CA VAL A 94 -4.29 -1.79 4.69
C VAL A 94 -3.74 -0.43 4.27
N LEU A 95 -4.61 0.57 4.26
CA LEU A 95 -4.22 1.97 4.04
C LEU A 95 -3.86 2.57 5.39
N GLN A 96 -2.72 3.23 5.47
CA GLN A 96 -2.31 3.97 6.65
C GLN A 96 -2.13 5.43 6.29
N TYR A 97 -2.61 6.34 7.14
CA TYR A 97 -2.42 7.77 6.96
C TYR A 97 -2.00 8.48 8.25
N SER A 98 -1.22 9.54 8.12
CA SER A 98 -0.75 10.41 9.19
C SER A 98 -1.00 11.88 8.84
N VAL A 99 -1.22 12.73 9.86
CA VAL A 99 -1.49 14.17 9.73
C VAL A 99 -0.23 14.97 10.03
N ASP A 100 0.04 16.05 9.28
CA ASP A 100 1.01 17.12 9.58
C ASP A 100 2.30 16.64 10.27
N ASN A 101 3.16 15.91 9.54
CA ASN A 101 4.46 15.46 10.03
C ASN A 101 4.46 14.67 11.35
N THR A 102 3.31 14.21 11.84
CA THR A 102 3.24 13.33 13.00
C THR A 102 3.72 11.92 12.63
N GLU A 103 4.23 11.19 13.62
CA GLU A 103 4.56 9.76 13.47
C GLU A 103 3.37 8.84 13.79
N GLU A 104 2.21 9.42 14.09
CA GLU A 104 0.98 8.68 14.40
C GLU A 104 0.27 8.25 13.11
N TRP A 105 0.24 6.95 12.86
CA TRP A 105 -0.45 6.35 11.72
C TRP A 105 -1.82 5.81 12.13
N ARG A 106 -2.82 6.04 11.30
CA ARG A 106 -4.16 5.46 11.45
C ARG A 106 -4.44 4.48 10.31
N ASP A 107 -5.03 3.36 10.66
CA ASP A 107 -5.29 2.26 9.73
C ASP A 107 -6.72 2.32 9.19
N VAL A 108 -6.85 1.97 7.92
CA VAL A 108 -8.11 1.79 7.20
C VAL A 108 -8.01 0.49 6.41
N PHE A 109 -8.94 -0.43 6.65
CA PHE A 109 -9.01 -1.70 5.93
C PHE A 109 -9.93 -1.57 4.73
N ILE A 110 -9.42 -1.97 3.56
CA ILE A 110 -10.10 -1.84 2.28
C ILE A 110 -10.26 -3.24 1.67
N SER A 111 -11.40 -3.52 1.03
CA SER A 111 -11.66 -4.82 0.41
C SER A 111 -10.73 -5.08 -0.78
N SER A 112 -10.56 -6.36 -1.16
CA SER A 112 -9.68 -6.74 -2.27
C SER A 112 -10.19 -6.36 -3.66
N SER A 113 -11.47 -6.03 -3.81
CA SER A 113 -12.06 -5.59 -5.07
C SER A 113 -11.75 -4.13 -5.40
N GLU A 114 -11.47 -3.31 -4.40
CA GLU A 114 -11.24 -1.87 -4.60
C GLU A 114 -9.89 -1.57 -5.25
N ARG A 115 -9.87 -0.53 -6.07
CA ARG A 115 -8.65 0.08 -6.64
C ARG A 115 -8.56 1.58 -6.37
N SER A 116 -9.53 2.12 -5.63
CA SER A 116 -9.55 3.50 -5.19
C SER A 116 -10.22 3.62 -3.83
N PHE A 117 -9.85 4.63 -3.06
CA PHE A 117 -10.45 4.88 -1.76
C PHE A 117 -10.43 6.39 -1.47
N ARG A 118 -11.55 6.90 -0.97
CA ARG A 118 -11.69 8.28 -0.58
C ARG A 118 -11.54 8.41 0.93
N LEU A 119 -10.47 9.08 1.35
CA LEU A 119 -10.23 9.44 2.74
C LEU A 119 -10.92 10.78 3.03
N ASP A 120 -11.97 10.76 3.85
CA ASP A 120 -12.79 11.92 4.20
C ASP A 120 -12.51 12.44 5.63
N ASN A 121 -13.22 13.50 6.03
CA ASN A 121 -13.13 14.14 7.34
C ASN A 121 -11.72 14.68 7.67
N LEU A 122 -11.03 15.16 6.63
CA LEU A 122 -9.70 15.75 6.75
C LEU A 122 -9.77 17.25 7.06
N ARG A 123 -8.72 17.76 7.71
CA ARG A 123 -8.53 19.19 7.99
C ARG A 123 -8.17 19.90 6.70
N CYS A 124 -8.71 21.10 6.48
CA CYS A 124 -8.41 21.89 5.28
C CYS A 124 -7.02 22.51 5.35
N GLY A 125 -6.34 22.62 4.20
CA GLY A 125 -5.00 23.20 4.11
C GLY A 125 -3.90 22.40 4.82
N THR A 126 -4.16 21.13 5.16
CA THR A 126 -3.31 20.27 5.99
C THR A 126 -2.60 19.23 5.13
N TRP A 127 -1.34 18.91 5.47
CA TRP A 127 -0.58 17.87 4.80
C TRP A 127 -0.86 16.50 5.42
N TYR A 128 -0.92 15.49 4.56
CA TYR A 128 -1.13 14.10 4.95
C TYR A 128 -0.09 13.20 4.29
N LYS A 129 0.48 12.29 5.07
CA LYS A 129 1.30 11.17 4.57
C LYS A 129 0.40 9.95 4.45
N VAL A 130 0.47 9.23 3.33
CA VAL A 130 -0.31 8.01 3.12
C VAL A 130 0.56 6.89 2.54
N LYS A 131 0.29 5.66 2.96
CA LYS A 131 0.95 4.43 2.47
C LYS A 131 -0.04 3.28 2.46
N LEU A 132 0.15 2.31 1.57
CA LEU A 132 -0.76 1.19 1.37
C LEU A 132 0.01 -0.14 1.34
N ALA A 133 -0.52 -1.17 1.98
CA ALA A 133 -0.02 -2.55 1.84
C ALA A 133 -1.14 -3.49 1.38
N ALA A 134 -0.83 -4.45 0.52
CA ALA A 134 -1.74 -5.55 0.20
C ALA A 134 -1.60 -6.70 1.20
N LYS A 135 -2.66 -7.46 1.43
CA LYS A 135 -2.67 -8.61 2.37
C LYS A 135 -3.26 -9.84 1.69
N ASN A 136 -2.61 -11.00 1.84
CA ASN A 136 -3.14 -12.30 1.39
C ASN A 136 -3.26 -13.28 2.58
N SER A 137 -3.42 -14.57 2.32
CA SER A 137 -3.51 -15.61 3.37
C SER A 137 -2.23 -15.79 4.19
N VAL A 138 -1.08 -15.45 3.62
CA VAL A 138 0.24 -15.55 4.28
C VAL A 138 0.43 -14.38 5.23
N GLY A 139 0.07 -13.17 4.80
CA GLY A 139 0.19 -11.98 5.63
C GLY A 139 0.11 -10.68 4.86
N SER A 140 0.50 -9.60 5.53
CA SER A 140 0.64 -8.27 4.93
C SER A 140 1.96 -8.18 4.18
N GLY A 141 1.87 -7.68 2.95
CA GLY A 141 2.97 -7.46 2.05
C GLY A 141 3.79 -6.22 2.38
N ARG A 142 4.72 -5.89 1.49
CA ARG A 142 5.50 -4.65 1.57
C ARG A 142 4.58 -3.42 1.40
N ILE A 143 4.90 -2.35 2.10
CA ILE A 143 4.22 -1.06 1.95
C ILE A 143 4.59 -0.42 0.60
N SER A 144 3.67 0.36 0.05
CA SER A 144 3.95 1.28 -1.05
C SER A 144 4.97 2.34 -0.63
N GLU A 145 5.46 3.09 -1.62
CA GLU A 145 6.05 4.41 -1.36
C GLU A 145 5.08 5.26 -0.53
N ILE A 146 5.64 6.02 0.41
CA ILE A 146 4.88 7.02 1.16
C ILE A 146 4.69 8.22 0.24
N ILE A 147 3.43 8.62 0.03
CA ILE A 147 3.11 9.82 -0.75
C ILE A 147 2.51 10.88 0.17
N GLU A 148 2.76 12.14 -0.17
CA GLU A 148 2.25 13.30 0.54
C GLU A 148 1.19 14.01 -0.28
N ALA A 149 0.11 14.41 0.38
CA ALA A 149 -1.00 15.13 -0.24
C ALA A 149 -1.48 16.24 0.68
N LYS A 150 -1.75 17.42 0.12
CA LYS A 150 -2.33 18.54 0.86
C LYS A 150 -3.81 18.68 0.51
N THR A 151 -4.66 18.81 1.52
CA THR A 151 -6.04 19.24 1.29
C THR A 151 -6.08 20.70 0.87
N HIS A 152 -7.09 21.08 0.10
CA HIS A 152 -7.28 22.47 -0.29
C HIS A 152 -7.55 23.34 0.95
N GLY A 153 -7.06 24.57 0.93
CA GLY A 153 -7.44 25.56 1.93
C GLY A 153 -8.88 26.04 1.71
N ARG A 154 -9.43 26.72 2.72
CA ARG A 154 -10.60 27.58 2.55
C ARG A 154 -10.14 29.02 2.55
N GLU A 155 -10.72 29.83 1.66
CA GLU A 155 -10.52 31.27 1.71
C GLU A 155 -10.88 31.79 3.11
N PRO A 156 -10.08 32.70 3.68
CA PRO A 156 -10.46 33.43 4.87
C PRO A 156 -11.71 34.24 4.55
N VAL A 157 -12.79 33.97 5.29
CA VAL A 157 -14.01 34.76 5.20
C VAL A 157 -14.09 35.59 6.47
N PHE A 158 -14.17 36.91 6.32
CA PHE A 158 -14.44 37.81 7.44
C PHE A 158 -15.92 37.68 7.82
N ASN A 159 -16.19 37.43 9.10
CA ASN A 159 -17.54 37.40 9.64
C ASN A 159 -18.12 38.82 9.59
N LYS A 160 -19.05 39.04 8.65
CA LYS A 160 -19.67 40.36 8.40
C LYS A 160 -20.48 40.89 9.60
N ASP A 161 -20.86 40.02 10.53
CA ASP A 161 -21.56 40.41 11.75
C ASP A 161 -20.60 41.04 12.79
N GLN A 162 -19.28 40.88 12.61
CA GLN A 162 -18.28 41.54 13.44
C GLN A 162 -17.89 42.91 12.87
N PRO A 163 -17.62 43.91 13.73
CA PRO A 163 -17.14 45.20 13.27
C PRO A 163 -15.73 45.08 12.72
N LEU A 164 -15.52 45.48 11.46
CA LEU A 164 -14.19 45.55 10.81
C LEU A 164 -13.30 46.61 11.48
N LEU A 165 -13.90 47.69 11.96
CA LEU A 165 -13.21 48.78 12.65
C LEU A 165 -13.48 48.69 14.16
N THR A 166 -12.43 48.79 14.95
CA THR A 166 -12.47 48.85 16.42
C THR A 166 -11.71 50.09 16.89
N HIS A 167 -11.85 50.47 18.17
CA HIS A 167 -11.11 51.59 18.77
C HIS A 167 -11.13 52.87 17.92
N ILE A 168 -12.33 53.36 17.59
CA ILE A 168 -12.51 54.55 16.74
C ILE A 168 -12.53 55.80 17.64
N ASN A 169 -11.61 56.73 17.41
CA ASN A 169 -11.68 58.07 18.00
C ASN A 169 -11.18 59.15 17.01
N SER A 170 -10.98 60.39 17.48
CA SER A 170 -10.56 61.51 16.64
C SER A 170 -9.12 61.41 16.10
N THR A 171 -8.29 60.50 16.62
CA THR A 171 -6.86 60.41 16.27
C THR A 171 -6.43 59.07 15.70
N HIS A 172 -7.21 58.00 15.87
CA HIS A 172 -6.89 56.70 15.27
C HIS A 172 -8.13 55.83 15.03
N ARG A 173 -7.93 54.81 14.20
CA ARG A 173 -8.87 53.71 13.94
C ARG A 173 -8.10 52.39 14.04
N GLY A 174 -8.64 51.44 14.79
CA GLY A 174 -8.16 50.05 14.83
C GLY A 174 -8.87 49.18 13.80
N LEU A 175 -8.18 48.16 13.29
CA LEU A 175 -8.74 47.11 12.43
C LEU A 175 -8.93 45.84 13.26
N ASN A 176 -10.12 45.24 13.19
CA ASN A 176 -10.37 43.93 13.81
C ASN A 176 -9.82 42.81 12.91
N LEU A 177 -8.69 42.24 13.32
CA LEU A 177 -8.06 41.13 12.60
C LEU A 177 -8.51 39.74 13.10
N GLN A 178 -9.42 39.67 14.08
CA GLN A 178 -9.88 38.41 14.66
C GLN A 178 -11.21 37.90 14.07
N GLY A 179 -11.81 38.65 13.14
CA GLY A 179 -13.10 38.29 12.54
C GLY A 179 -13.05 37.22 11.43
N TRP A 180 -11.90 36.64 11.13
CA TRP A 180 -11.74 35.67 10.04
C TRP A 180 -12.07 34.24 10.49
N THR A 181 -12.86 33.50 9.71
CA THR A 181 -13.35 32.16 10.06
C THR A 181 -12.51 30.99 9.53
N SER A 182 -11.30 31.23 9.02
CA SER A 182 -10.41 30.16 8.53
C SER A 182 -8.98 30.25 9.09
N ALA A 183 -8.26 29.14 9.04
CA ALA A 183 -6.93 28.95 9.63
C ALA A 183 -5.79 29.75 8.98
N ALA A 184 -6.08 30.74 8.13
CA ALA A 184 -5.04 31.64 7.63
C ALA A 184 -4.93 32.86 8.54
N ALA A 185 -3.72 33.16 9.00
CA ALA A 185 -3.43 34.42 9.67
C ALA A 185 -3.57 35.56 8.65
N PRO A 186 -4.35 36.62 8.93
CA PRO A 186 -4.43 37.78 8.05
C PRO A 186 -3.07 38.49 8.00
N SER A 187 -2.55 38.73 6.79
CA SER A 187 -1.39 39.59 6.56
C SER A 187 -1.84 40.96 6.04
N LEU A 188 -1.42 42.04 6.71
CA LEU A 188 -1.57 43.41 6.23
C LEU A 188 -0.34 43.75 5.38
N THR A 189 -0.54 44.25 4.16
CA THR A 189 0.50 44.79 3.28
C THR A 189 0.28 46.27 3.04
#